data_AF-A0A8T4Y0J7-F1
#
_entry.id   AF-A0A8T4Y0J7-F1
#
_cell.length_a   1.000
_cell.length_b   1.000
_cell.length_c   1.000
_cell.angle_alpha   90.00
_cell.angle_beta   90.00
_cell.angle_gamma   90.00
#
_symmetry.space_group_name_H-M   'P 1'
#
loop_
_entity.id
_entity.type
_entity.pdbx_description
1 polymer ?
#
loop_
_entity_poly.entity_id
_entity_poly.type
_entity_poly.pdbx_seq_one_letter_code
_entity_poly.pdbx_strand_id
1 'polypeptide(L)' 'MVSISINIQPNTGVCEGFLDGSGELKRRSIVLAPVKVRVEGGSFTLNWTCNLAEQCYNKECFYAKAKTSSSLQSSL' A
#
# COMPACT_ATOMS: atom_id res chain seq x y z
N MET A 1 25.78 -2.43 -21.48
CA MET A 1 24.76 -3.15 -20.68
C MET A 1 24.18 -2.13 -19.72
N VAL A 2 22.90 -1.76 -19.86
CA VAL A 2 22.27 -0.71 -19.02
C VAL A 2 21.64 -1.41 -17.82
N SER A 3 22.09 -1.05 -16.62
CA SER A 3 21.53 -1.53 -15.35
C SER A 3 20.44 -0.56 -14.88
N ILE A 4 19.25 -1.07 -14.62
CA ILE A 4 18.13 -0.29 -14.05
C ILE A 4 18.04 -0.63 -12.57
N SER A 5 18.17 0.38 -11.72
CA SER A 5 18.00 0.26 -10.26
C SER A 5 16.61 0.77 -9.86
N ILE A 6 15.83 -0.07 -9.18
CA ILE A 6 14.52 0.29 -8.65
C ILE A 6 14.66 0.47 -7.13
N ASN A 7 14.40 1.67 -6.63
CA ASN A 7 14.40 1.94 -5.19
C ASN A 7 12.98 1.77 -4.65
N ILE A 8 12.80 0.79 -3.76
CA ILE A 8 11.49 0.41 -3.23
C ILE A 8 11.51 0.67 -1.74
N GLN A 9 10.64 1.58 -1.31
CA GLN A 9 10.56 1.99 0.08
C GLN A 9 9.17 1.72 0.66
N PRO A 10 9.07 1.42 1.96
CA PRO A 10 7.79 1.41 2.63
C PRO A 10 7.09 2.77 2.48
N ASN A 11 5.77 2.74 2.31
CA ASN A 11 4.94 3.94 2.27
C ASN A 11 4.12 4.01 3.56
N THR A 12 4.07 5.19 4.17
CA THR A 12 3.29 5.44 5.39
C THR A 12 2.13 6.37 5.09
N GLY A 13 0.94 6.00 5.55
CA GLY A 13 -0.27 6.80 5.40
C GLY A 13 -1.12 6.78 6.66
N VAL A 14 -2.32 7.36 6.57
CA VAL A 14 -3.28 7.42 7.68
C VAL A 14 -4.61 6.84 7.23
N CYS A 15 -5.28 6.13 8.13
CA CYS A 15 -6.70 5.83 8.04
C CYS A 15 -7.46 6.70 9.02
N GLU A 16 -8.39 7.52 8.52
CA GLU A 16 -9.14 8.46 9.36
C GLU A 16 -10.42 7.84 9.95
N GLY A 17 -10.93 6.76 9.32
CA GLY A 17 -12.15 6.04 9.74
C GLY A 17 -11.90 4.57 10.06
N PHE A 18 -10.80 4.25 10.76
CA PHE A 18 -10.55 2.87 11.20
C PHE A 18 -11.57 2.49 12.27
N LEU A 19 -12.42 1.49 11.99
CA LEU A 19 -13.37 0.97 12.96
C LEU A 19 -12.67 -0.10 13.81
N ASP A 20 -12.52 0.17 15.10
CA ASP A 20 -11.89 -0.79 16.00
C ASP A 20 -12.86 -1.87 16.51
N GLY A 21 -12.35 -2.81 17.31
CA GLY A 21 -13.14 -3.92 17.85
C GLY A 21 -14.26 -3.49 18.82
N SER A 22 -14.27 -2.23 19.27
CA SER A 22 -15.35 -1.64 20.06
C SER A 22 -16.40 -0.91 19.20
N GLY A 23 -16.20 -0.83 17.89
CA GLY A 23 -17.06 -0.06 16.99
C GLY A 23 -16.79 1.45 17.01
N GLU A 24 -15.65 1.89 17.54
CA GLU A 24 -15.26 3.30 17.52
C GLU A 24 -14.43 3.63 16.28
N LEU A 25 -14.68 4.80 15.70
CA LEU A 25 -13.86 5.34 14.62
C LEU A 25 -12.59 5.96 15.21
N LYS A 26 -11.44 5.50 14.74
CA LYS A 26 -10.12 5.96 15.18
C LYS A 26 -9.25 6.36 14.00
N ARG A 27 -8.34 7.29 14.28
CA ARG A 27 -7.24 7.62 13.39
C ARG A 27 -6.09 6.64 13.64
N ARG A 28 -5.63 5.92 12.62
CA ARG A 28 -4.52 4.96 12.72
C ARG A 28 -3.49 5.19 11.61
N SER A 29 -2.22 5.11 11.97
CA SER A 29 -1.12 5.10 10.99
C SER A 29 -1.02 3.74 10.31
N ILE A 30 -0.89 3.76 8.99
CA ILE A 30 -0.70 2.60 8.15
C ILE A 30 0.72 2.61 7.60
N VAL A 31 1.34 1.44 7.59
CA VAL A 31 2.61 1.16 6.92
C VAL A 31 2.36 0.09 5.87
N LEU A 32 2.64 0.42 4.62
CA LEU A 32 2.72 -0.52 3.50
C LEU A 32 4.18 -0.84 3.26
N ALA A 33 4.57 -2.09 3.45
CA ALA A 33 5.95 -2.53 3.26
C ALA A 33 6.02 -3.56 2.12
N PRO A 34 7.04 -3.48 1.25
CA PRO A 34 7.27 -4.52 0.26
C PRO A 34 7.70 -5.81 0.97
N VAL A 35 7.12 -6.95 0.59
CA VAL A 35 7.46 -8.26 1.17
C VAL A 35 8.05 -9.22 0.14
N LYS A 36 7.75 -9.02 -1.14
CA LYS A 36 8.29 -9.88 -2.18
C LYS A 36 8.42 -9.14 -3.49
N VAL A 37 9.59 -9.29 -4.08
CA VAL A 37 9.92 -8.85 -5.42
C VAL A 37 10.03 -10.09 -6.31
N ARG A 38 9.34 -10.10 -7.45
CA ARG A 38 9.54 -11.09 -8.51
C ARG A 38 9.89 -10.38 -9.81
N VAL A 39 10.89 -10.91 -10.50
CA VAL A 39 11.34 -10.41 -11.81
C VAL A 39 11.29 -11.59 -12.78
N GLU A 40 10.41 -11.51 -13.76
CA GLU A 40 10.22 -12.56 -14.78
C GLU A 40 9.99 -11.90 -16.15
N GLY A 41 10.77 -12.27 -17.15
CA GLY A 41 10.56 -11.83 -18.55
C GLY A 41 10.56 -10.30 -18.76
N GLY A 42 11.29 -9.53 -17.93
CA GLY A 42 11.28 -8.06 -17.98
C GLY A 42 10.10 -7.40 -17.26
N SER A 43 9.19 -8.19 -16.69
CA SER A 43 8.13 -7.72 -15.80
C SER A 43 8.57 -7.76 -14.34
N PHE A 44 8.11 -6.74 -13.61
CA PHE A 44 8.40 -6.58 -12.19
C PHE A 44 7.10 -6.69 -11.39
N THR A 45 7.04 -7.60 -10.43
CA THR A 45 5.89 -7.75 -9.52
C THR A 45 6.31 -7.48 -8.09
N LEU A 46 5.65 -6.51 -7.46
CA LEU A 46 5.81 -6.21 -6.05
C LEU A 46 4.59 -6.68 -5.26
N ASN A 47 4.82 -7.47 -4.22
CA ASN A 47 3.80 -7.76 -3.22
C ASN A 47 4.03 -6.88 -2.00
N TRP A 48 2.96 -6.24 -1.55
CA TRP A 48 2.94 -5.36 -0.39
C TRP A 48 2.23 -6.05 0.78
N THR A 49 2.69 -5.80 2.01
CA THR A 49 1.97 -6.12 3.24
C THR A 49 1.54 -4.84 3.95
N CYS A 50 0.51 -4.96 4.79
CA CYS A 50 -0.01 -3.85 5.57
C CYS A 50 -0.09 -4.19 7.05
N ASN A 51 0.36 -3.28 7.92
CA ASN A 51 0.36 -3.48 9.37
C ASN A 51 -1.04 -3.59 10.00
N LEU A 52 -2.09 -3.12 9.32
CA LEU A 52 -3.49 -3.24 9.79
C LEU A 52 -4.27 -4.36 9.08
N ALA A 53 -3.58 -5.29 8.41
CA ALA A 53 -4.17 -6.46 7.74
C ALA A 53 -5.36 -6.09 6.84
N GLU A 54 -6.52 -6.76 7.01
CA GLU A 54 -7.72 -6.58 6.19
C GLU A 54 -8.27 -5.15 6.23
N GLN A 55 -8.01 -4.40 7.30
CA GLN A 55 -8.50 -3.04 7.46
C GLN A 55 -7.85 -2.06 6.46
N CYS A 56 -6.74 -2.42 5.82
CA CYS A 56 -6.12 -1.56 4.81
C CYS A 56 -6.94 -1.43 3.53
N TYR A 57 -7.91 -2.33 3.30
CA TYR A 57 -8.88 -2.22 2.21
C TYR A 57 -10.12 -1.40 2.57
N ASN A 58 -10.22 -0.88 3.80
CA ASN A 58 -11.28 0.05 4.18
C ASN A 58 -11.14 1.32 3.33
N LYS A 59 -12.24 1.77 2.71
CA LYS A 59 -12.29 2.94 1.82
C LYS A 59 -11.85 4.24 2.49
N GLU A 60 -11.92 4.30 3.82
CA GLU A 60 -11.44 5.45 4.59
C GLU A 60 -9.92 5.45 4.83
N CYS A 61 -9.24 4.37 4.48
CA CYS A 61 -7.79 4.28 4.56
C CYS A 61 -7.13 4.82 3.28
N PHE A 62 -6.00 5.53 3.46
CA PHE A 62 -5.18 6.11 2.39
C PHE A 62 -4.97 5.17 1.20
N TYR A 63 -4.73 3.88 1.46
CA TYR A 63 -4.49 2.89 0.42
C TYR A 63 -5.70 2.62 -0.49
N ALA A 64 -6.89 2.46 0.10
CA ALA A 64 -8.10 2.25 -0.70
C ALA A 64 -8.43 3.49 -1.54
N LYS A 65 -8.21 4.70 -0.99
CA LYS A 65 -8.35 5.98 -1.72
C LYS A 65 -7.39 6.05 -2.90
N ALA A 66 -6.11 5.69 -2.71
CA ALA A 66 -5.11 5.63 -3.78
C ALA A 66 -5.45 4.58 -4.85
N LYS A 67 -5.99 3.42 -4.47
CA LYS A 67 -6.40 2.37 -5.41
C LYS A 67 -7.59 2.78 -6.29
N THR A 68 -8.53 3.59 -5.77
CA THR A 68 -9.65 4.13 -6.55
C THR A 68 -9.26 5.31 -7.45
N SER A 69 -8.17 6.00 -7.15
CA SER A 69 -7.60 7.07 -7.99
C SER A 69 -6.68 6.55 -9.09
N SER A 70 -6.79 5.28 -9.49
CA SER A 70 -5.96 4.63 -10.53
C SER A 70 -6.21 5.14 -11.97
N SER A 71 -6.70 6.36 -12.13
CA SER A 71 -6.40 7.20 -13.29
C SER A 71 -5.04 7.93 -13.17
N LEU A 72 -4.34 7.82 -12.03
CA LEU A 72 -2.96 8.29 -11.83
C LEU A 72 -1.97 7.12 -11.82
N GLN A 73 -1.74 6.66 -13.04
CA GLN A 73 -0.48 6.28 -13.66
C GLN A 73 0.79 6.30 -12.77
N SER A 74 1.51 5.18 -12.80
CA SER A 74 2.97 5.08 -12.71
C SER A 74 3.64 5.90 -11.60
N SER A 75 3.61 5.38 -10.37
CA SER A 75 4.69 5.50 -9.38
C SER A 75 4.37 4.61 -8.17
N LEU A 76 4.28 3.29 -8.38
CA LEU A 76 4.32 2.27 -7.31
C LEU A 76 4.88 0.97 -7.90
#